data_AF-A0A8T9D4X8-F1
#
_entry.id   AF-A0A8T9D4X8-F1
#
_cell.length_a   1.000
_cell.length_b   1.000
_cell.length_c   1.000
_cell.angle_alpha   90.00
_cell.angle_beta   90.00
_cell.angle_gamma   90.00
#
_symmetry.space_group_name_H-M   'P 1'
#
loop_
_entity.id
_entity.type
_entity.pdbx_description
1 polymer ?
#
loop_
_entity_poly.entity_id
_entity_poly.type
_entity_poly.pdbx_seq_one_letter_code
_entity_poly.pdbx_strand_id
1 'polypeptide(L)'
;MSANPEAFEFLRQAAYGFVRKNGKDRWKLLDFCTSSILEWLKDEGSELSESEALRVAADVTRWTIEKYNPPRKKAERSREERAATEVSAPLLLEFAAETYGAATVRHAARFSGQSKSTVARHLRQHGISPVRQKKIETLPLKERRLVAILDETFPRDGSGLVLIDELAAVLWDNCVRTATNPLPEIARSTKSTRRKRLGEYLTAINRHGLGLHFFVKGDVVAVRRGREFNGMKDTLIWIDDERRLRGTREVRLPKVTDEAHSYFWDDPWLSRVLIVLEMGLWGQFVAAQNLEPFLELTHPLIDRRPLYPWFQRAIDSYSSDGFAENLAALSDKIIDPEVRRAARFVAGKVMRLQAWARYGHPADYFDDADRELGFMTRLREVAPESFAHCAYLRDVIFMEFMELDHETSQVNWEALKHCKRLRELECSGEWTPPTARELAYYHPVNAERAYYHPANGELIIPTTRRRFE
;
A
#
# COMPACT_ATOMS: atom_id res chain seq x y z
N MET A 1 14.49 -14.18 -42.24
CA MET A 1 13.03 -14.39 -42.33
C MET A 1 12.83 -15.79 -42.91
N SER A 2 12.00 -16.64 -42.29
CA SER A 2 11.82 -18.05 -42.72
C SER A 2 11.34 -18.12 -44.17
N ALA A 3 11.89 -19.05 -44.95
CA ALA A 3 11.47 -19.30 -46.33
C ALA A 3 10.04 -19.87 -46.43
N ASN A 4 9.49 -20.38 -45.32
CA ASN A 4 8.09 -20.82 -45.23
C ASN A 4 7.47 -20.33 -43.89
N PRO A 5 6.54 -19.36 -43.92
CA PRO A 5 5.92 -18.80 -42.72
C PRO A 5 4.90 -19.74 -42.06
N GLU A 6 4.25 -20.62 -42.82
CA GLU A 6 3.24 -21.57 -42.30
C GLU A 6 3.89 -22.65 -41.45
N ALA A 7 4.96 -23.26 -41.97
CA ALA A 7 5.79 -24.23 -41.24
C ALA A 7 6.33 -23.65 -39.92
N PHE A 8 6.76 -22.38 -39.94
CA PHE A 8 7.23 -21.69 -38.75
C PHE A 8 6.10 -21.47 -37.74
N GLU A 9 4.92 -21.02 -38.18
CA GLU A 9 3.81 -20.72 -37.28
C GLU A 9 3.22 -21.98 -36.65
N PHE A 10 3.05 -23.06 -37.43
CA PHE A 10 2.68 -24.39 -36.93
C PHE A 10 3.65 -24.84 -35.83
N LEU A 11 4.95 -24.84 -36.13
CA LEU A 11 5.95 -25.36 -35.22
C LEU A 11 6.11 -24.48 -33.97
N ARG A 12 5.94 -23.16 -34.11
CA ARG A 12 5.94 -22.21 -33.01
C ARG A 12 4.81 -22.49 -32.02
N GLN A 13 3.59 -22.74 -32.51
CA GLN A 13 2.45 -23.07 -31.66
C GLN A 13 2.65 -24.42 -30.94
N ALA A 14 3.14 -25.43 -31.66
CA ALA A 14 3.47 -26.74 -31.08
C ALA A 14 4.56 -26.61 -29.98
N ALA A 15 5.64 -25.87 -30.26
CA ALA A 15 6.74 -25.62 -29.32
C ALA A 15 6.26 -24.93 -28.04
N TYR A 16 5.34 -23.96 -28.14
CA TYR A 16 4.77 -23.30 -26.97
C TYR A 16 3.91 -24.25 -26.14
N GLY A 17 3.11 -25.09 -26.80
CA GLY A 17 2.33 -26.14 -26.16
C GLY A 17 3.21 -27.12 -25.38
N PHE A 18 4.31 -27.56 -26.00
CA PHE A 18 5.30 -28.42 -25.35
C PHE A 18 5.91 -27.77 -24.11
N VAL A 19 6.43 -26.53 -24.23
CA VAL A 19 7.07 -25.83 -23.11
C VAL A 19 6.10 -25.58 -21.96
N ARG A 20 4.82 -25.33 -22.27
CA ARG A 20 3.78 -25.16 -21.24
C ARG A 20 3.52 -26.44 -20.44
N LYS A 21 3.64 -27.62 -21.07
CA LYS A 21 3.38 -28.93 -20.44
C LYS A 21 4.63 -29.48 -19.74
N ASN A 22 5.80 -29.33 -20.35
CA ASN A 22 7.03 -30.05 -19.98
C ASN A 22 8.16 -29.13 -19.48
N GLY A 23 8.02 -27.80 -19.56
CA GLY A 23 9.07 -26.84 -19.21
C GLY A 23 10.08 -26.58 -20.33
N LYS A 24 11.14 -25.82 -20.00
CA LYS A 24 12.23 -25.46 -20.95
C LYS A 24 13.36 -26.47 -20.91
N ASP A 25 13.17 -27.60 -21.57
CA ASP A 25 14.24 -28.56 -21.85
C ASP A 25 14.64 -28.45 -23.32
N ARG A 26 15.86 -27.96 -23.58
CA ARG A 26 16.35 -27.68 -24.93
C ARG A 26 16.38 -28.95 -25.80
N TRP A 27 16.81 -30.07 -25.23
CA TRP A 27 17.00 -31.30 -25.99
C TRP A 27 15.67 -31.97 -26.30
N LYS A 28 14.78 -32.06 -25.31
CA LYS A 28 13.45 -32.62 -25.52
C LYS A 28 12.57 -31.75 -26.42
N LEU A 29 12.74 -30.43 -26.35
CA LEU A 29 12.04 -29.50 -27.26
C LEU A 29 12.56 -29.64 -28.70
N LEU A 30 13.88 -29.80 -28.88
CA LEU A 30 14.46 -30.03 -30.21
C LEU A 30 13.91 -31.31 -30.83
N ASP A 31 13.96 -32.42 -30.10
CA ASP A 31 13.44 -33.72 -30.57
C ASP A 31 11.96 -33.61 -30.94
N PHE A 32 11.15 -32.97 -30.08
CA PHE A 32 9.74 -32.73 -30.34
C PHE A 32 9.52 -31.88 -31.60
N CYS A 33 10.20 -30.74 -31.73
CA CYS A 33 10.09 -29.87 -32.91
C CYS A 33 10.55 -30.58 -34.19
N THR A 34 11.60 -31.40 -34.12
CA THR A 34 12.07 -32.20 -35.25
C THR A 34 11.05 -33.25 -35.66
N SER A 35 10.48 -34.01 -34.71
CA SER A 35 9.43 -34.98 -35.03
C SER A 35 8.17 -34.30 -35.60
N SER A 36 7.72 -33.21 -34.99
CA SER A 36 6.52 -32.49 -35.43
C SER A 36 6.66 -31.88 -36.82
N ILE A 37 7.82 -31.31 -37.18
CA ILE A 37 8.02 -30.74 -38.53
C ILE A 37 8.14 -31.83 -39.60
N LEU A 38 8.77 -32.96 -39.28
CA LEU A 38 8.89 -34.10 -40.20
C LEU A 38 7.55 -34.81 -40.42
N GLU A 39 6.67 -34.81 -39.42
CA GLU A 39 5.29 -35.30 -39.55
C GLU A 39 4.45 -34.34 -40.40
N TRP A 40 4.52 -33.04 -40.12
CA TRP A 40 3.84 -32.01 -40.91
C TRP A 40 4.29 -32.00 -42.39
N LEU A 41 5.57 -32.23 -42.65
CA LEU A 41 6.14 -32.40 -44.00
C LEU A 41 5.47 -33.53 -44.81
N LYS A 42 4.98 -34.59 -44.16
CA LYS A 42 4.35 -35.73 -44.84
C LYS A 42 2.93 -35.42 -45.29
N ASP A 43 2.24 -34.53 -44.58
CA ASP A 43 0.82 -34.25 -44.80
C ASP A 43 0.61 -32.96 -45.61
N GLU A 44 1.31 -31.87 -45.28
CA GLU A 44 1.02 -30.52 -45.80
C GLU A 44 2.25 -29.81 -46.42
N GLY A 45 3.46 -30.31 -46.19
CA GLY A 45 4.72 -29.58 -46.47
C GLY A 45 5.42 -29.86 -47.80
N SER A 46 4.69 -29.94 -48.93
CA SER A 46 5.27 -30.38 -50.22
C SER A 46 6.35 -29.48 -50.83
N GLU A 47 6.57 -28.28 -50.27
CA GLU A 47 7.50 -27.28 -50.82
C GLU A 47 8.81 -27.12 -50.04
N LEU A 48 8.96 -27.78 -48.89
CA LEU A 48 10.16 -27.69 -48.05
C LEU A 48 11.01 -28.95 -48.19
N SER A 49 12.33 -28.78 -48.38
CA SER A 49 13.25 -29.90 -48.21
C SER A 49 13.35 -30.30 -46.74
N GLU A 50 13.67 -31.57 -46.48
CA GLU A 50 13.87 -32.08 -45.13
C GLU A 50 14.93 -31.27 -44.35
N SER A 51 16.00 -30.85 -45.04
CA SER A 51 17.06 -30.04 -44.42
C SER A 51 16.59 -28.64 -44.00
N GLU A 52 15.68 -28.03 -44.75
CA GLU A 52 15.09 -26.74 -44.41
C GLU A 52 14.11 -26.85 -43.24
N ALA A 53 13.31 -27.92 -43.20
CA ALA A 53 12.41 -28.20 -42.09
C ALA A 53 13.19 -28.43 -40.78
N LEU A 54 14.29 -29.17 -40.82
CA LEU A 54 15.17 -29.37 -39.66
C LEU A 54 15.79 -28.04 -39.19
N ARG A 55 16.14 -27.15 -40.13
CA ARG A 55 16.64 -25.80 -39.78
C ARG A 55 15.55 -24.97 -39.10
N VAL A 56 14.31 -25.01 -39.58
CA VAL A 56 13.15 -24.36 -38.93
C VAL A 56 12.95 -24.88 -37.52
N ALA A 57 13.04 -26.21 -37.31
CA ALA A 57 12.96 -26.81 -35.98
C ALA A 57 14.05 -26.32 -35.02
N ALA A 58 15.30 -26.25 -35.50
CA ALA A 58 16.41 -25.73 -34.70
C ALA A 58 16.22 -24.24 -34.33
N ASP A 59 15.76 -23.43 -35.29
CA ASP A 59 15.54 -21.99 -35.08
C ASP A 59 14.38 -21.72 -34.11
N VAL A 60 13.24 -22.42 -34.26
CA VAL A 60 12.09 -22.32 -33.35
C VAL A 60 12.47 -22.79 -31.95
N THR A 61 13.24 -23.88 -31.83
CA THR A 61 13.73 -24.38 -30.54
C THR A 61 14.62 -23.34 -29.86
N ARG A 62 15.63 -22.81 -30.56
CA ARG A 62 16.53 -21.79 -30.04
C ARG A 62 15.75 -20.56 -29.55
N TRP A 63 14.87 -20.03 -30.41
CA TRP A 63 14.07 -18.87 -30.06
C TRP A 63 13.16 -19.13 -28.86
N THR A 64 12.51 -20.29 -28.79
CA THR A 64 11.58 -20.62 -27.70
C THR A 64 12.31 -20.77 -26.37
N ILE A 65 13.50 -21.37 -26.35
CA ILE A 65 14.32 -21.45 -25.14
C ILE A 65 14.77 -20.06 -24.67
N GLU A 66 15.27 -19.24 -25.59
CA GLU A 66 15.86 -17.94 -25.27
C GLU A 66 14.83 -16.85 -24.94
N LYS A 67 13.66 -16.85 -25.62
CA LYS A 67 12.73 -15.72 -25.62
C LYS A 67 11.34 -16.04 -25.09
N TYR A 68 10.83 -17.25 -25.24
CA TYR A 68 9.48 -17.58 -24.80
C TYR A 68 9.45 -17.84 -23.29
N ASN A 69 8.72 -17.06 -22.50
CA ASN A 69 8.45 -17.39 -21.10
C ASN A 69 6.99 -17.83 -20.97
N PRO A 70 6.70 -19.07 -20.54
CA PRO A 70 5.33 -19.55 -20.45
C PRO A 70 4.54 -18.65 -19.48
N PRO A 71 3.30 -18.27 -19.84
CA PRO A 71 2.46 -17.46 -18.96
C PRO A 71 2.27 -18.22 -17.64
N ARG A 72 2.57 -17.55 -16.52
CA ARG A 72 2.38 -18.12 -15.19
C ARG A 72 0.94 -18.65 -15.09
N LYS A 73 0.76 -19.87 -14.59
CA LYS A 73 -0.59 -20.41 -14.30
C LYS A 73 -1.34 -19.35 -13.51
N LYS A 74 -2.52 -18.95 -14.01
CA LYS A 74 -3.41 -18.05 -13.29
C LYS A 74 -3.72 -18.70 -11.94
N ALA A 75 -3.54 -17.96 -10.86
CA ALA A 75 -4.00 -18.42 -9.56
C ALA A 75 -5.52 -18.61 -9.64
N GLU A 76 -6.03 -19.67 -9.01
CA GLU A 76 -7.48 -19.96 -8.95
C GLU A 76 -8.28 -18.83 -8.29
N ARG A 77 -7.62 -18.03 -7.44
CA ARG A 77 -8.22 -16.88 -6.76
C ARG A 77 -7.46 -15.61 -7.10
N SER A 78 -8.20 -14.52 -7.28
CA SER A 78 -7.61 -13.21 -7.50
C SER A 78 -6.81 -12.76 -6.27
N ARG A 79 -5.99 -11.71 -6.42
CA ARG A 79 -5.24 -11.16 -5.29
C ARG A 79 -6.18 -10.46 -4.30
N GLU A 80 -7.17 -9.76 -4.81
CA GLU A 80 -8.18 -9.06 -4.00
C GLU A 80 -9.09 -10.04 -3.25
N GLU A 81 -9.48 -11.17 -3.85
CA GLU A 81 -10.22 -12.21 -3.12
C GLU A 81 -9.41 -12.77 -1.94
N ARG A 82 -8.10 -12.95 -2.14
CA ARG A 82 -7.20 -13.38 -1.06
C ARG A 82 -7.03 -12.31 0.01
N ALA A 83 -6.95 -11.03 -0.39
CA ALA A 83 -6.88 -9.92 0.55
C ALA A 83 -8.19 -9.76 1.35
N ALA A 84 -9.35 -9.88 0.72
CA ALA A 84 -10.66 -9.81 1.37
C ALA A 84 -10.85 -10.93 2.40
N THR A 85 -10.46 -12.16 2.05
CA THR A 85 -10.48 -13.29 2.99
C THR A 85 -9.48 -13.16 4.13
N GLU A 86 -8.39 -12.42 3.93
CA GLU A 86 -7.44 -12.06 4.99
C GLU A 86 -8.04 -10.99 5.91
N VAL A 87 -8.53 -9.87 5.36
CA VAL A 87 -9.08 -8.74 6.12
C VAL A 87 -10.33 -9.10 6.91
N SER A 88 -11.17 -10.02 6.41
CA SER A 88 -12.36 -10.49 7.12
C SER A 88 -12.06 -11.43 8.28
N ALA A 89 -10.84 -11.98 8.38
CA ALA A 89 -10.53 -12.99 9.38
C ALA A 89 -10.80 -12.59 10.85
N PRO A 90 -10.54 -11.35 11.30
CA PRO A 90 -10.92 -10.90 12.64
C PRO A 90 -12.43 -10.90 12.85
N LEU A 91 -13.21 -10.38 11.89
CA LEU A 91 -14.69 -10.36 11.94
C LEU A 91 -15.25 -11.79 12.04
N LEU A 92 -14.61 -12.75 11.37
CA LEU A 92 -15.02 -14.16 11.47
C LEU A 92 -14.85 -14.74 12.89
N LEU A 93 -13.95 -14.20 13.72
CA LEU A 93 -13.86 -14.58 15.14
C LEU A 93 -14.98 -13.96 15.96
N GLU A 94 -15.35 -12.71 15.69
CA GLU A 94 -16.44 -12.01 16.36
C GLU A 94 -17.77 -12.73 16.09
N PHE A 95 -18.10 -12.98 14.82
CA PHE A 95 -19.29 -13.75 14.45
C PHE A 95 -19.27 -15.18 14.99
N ALA A 96 -18.09 -15.80 15.08
CA ALA A 96 -17.97 -17.12 15.69
C ALA A 96 -18.23 -17.09 17.21
N ALA A 97 -17.85 -16.01 17.90
CA ALA A 97 -18.15 -15.82 19.31
C ALA A 97 -19.65 -15.64 19.53
N GLU A 98 -20.31 -14.83 18.70
CA GLU A 98 -21.76 -14.61 18.74
C GLU A 98 -22.55 -15.89 18.44
N THR A 99 -22.15 -16.62 17.39
CA THR A 99 -22.91 -17.79 16.90
C THR A 99 -22.67 -19.05 17.75
N TYR A 100 -21.43 -19.27 18.20
CA TYR A 100 -21.02 -20.52 18.85
C TYR A 100 -20.55 -20.33 20.30
N GLY A 101 -20.67 -19.12 20.86
CA GLY A 101 -20.29 -18.80 22.24
C GLY A 101 -18.78 -18.74 22.50
N ALA A 102 -17.93 -18.91 21.48
CA ALA A 102 -16.47 -18.91 21.65
C ALA A 102 -15.71 -18.49 20.39
N ALA A 103 -14.83 -17.49 20.54
CA ALA A 103 -13.91 -16.96 19.52
C ALA A 103 -12.74 -17.94 19.25
N THR A 104 -13.02 -19.07 18.59
CA THR A 104 -12.00 -20.06 18.22
C THR A 104 -11.77 -20.12 16.72
N VAL A 105 -10.53 -20.43 16.31
CA VAL A 105 -10.17 -20.70 14.90
C VAL A 105 -11.06 -21.79 14.29
N ARG A 106 -11.44 -22.81 15.08
CA ARG A 106 -12.30 -23.90 14.63
C ARG A 106 -13.70 -23.40 14.26
N HIS A 107 -14.27 -22.53 15.08
CA HIS A 107 -15.59 -21.96 14.83
C HIS A 107 -15.57 -20.95 13.68
N ALA A 108 -14.57 -20.07 13.62
CA ALA A 108 -14.39 -19.14 12.50
C ALA A 108 -14.19 -19.86 11.15
N ALA A 109 -13.45 -20.99 11.14
CA ALA A 109 -13.31 -21.85 9.96
C ALA A 109 -14.64 -22.51 9.55
N ARG A 110 -15.43 -22.97 10.53
CA ARG A 110 -16.76 -23.53 10.28
C ARG A 110 -17.72 -22.49 9.70
N PHE A 111 -17.70 -21.27 10.24
CA PHE A 111 -18.54 -20.16 9.79
C PHE A 111 -18.23 -19.73 8.35
N SER A 112 -16.94 -19.61 8.01
CA SER A 112 -16.48 -19.13 6.70
C SER A 112 -16.34 -20.20 5.61
N GLY A 113 -16.49 -21.49 5.96
CA GLY A 113 -16.19 -22.60 5.04
C GLY A 113 -14.70 -22.74 4.67
N GLN A 114 -13.81 -21.98 5.29
CA GLN A 114 -12.36 -22.04 5.04
C GLN A 114 -11.69 -23.14 5.88
N SER A 115 -10.49 -23.56 5.47
CA SER A 115 -9.70 -24.48 6.30
C SER A 115 -9.21 -23.79 7.58
N LYS A 116 -9.11 -24.55 8.69
CA LYS A 116 -8.57 -24.06 9.98
C LYS A 116 -7.19 -23.42 9.83
N SER A 117 -6.34 -24.01 8.99
CA SER A 117 -4.99 -23.49 8.72
C SER A 117 -5.01 -22.13 8.02
N THR A 118 -5.96 -21.92 7.11
CA THR A 118 -6.14 -20.63 6.41
C THR A 118 -6.57 -19.54 7.37
N VAL A 119 -7.60 -19.80 8.18
CA VAL A 119 -8.10 -18.84 9.17
C VAL A 119 -7.04 -18.53 10.23
N ALA A 120 -6.38 -19.55 10.78
CA ALA A 120 -5.29 -19.36 11.74
C ALA A 120 -4.16 -18.47 11.16
N ARG A 121 -3.82 -18.68 9.89
CA ARG A 121 -2.79 -17.90 9.21
C ARG A 121 -3.21 -16.43 9.07
N HIS A 122 -4.44 -16.17 8.59
CA HIS A 122 -4.93 -14.80 8.41
C HIS A 122 -5.01 -14.06 9.75
N LEU A 123 -5.49 -14.73 10.80
CA LEU A 123 -5.50 -14.15 12.16
C LEU A 123 -4.09 -13.79 12.65
N ARG A 124 -3.10 -14.67 12.43
CA ARG A 124 -1.70 -14.36 12.75
C ARG A 124 -1.14 -13.18 11.95
N GLN A 125 -1.58 -12.97 10.71
CA GLN A 125 -1.19 -11.80 9.90
C GLN A 125 -1.66 -10.50 10.56
N HIS A 126 -2.86 -10.50 11.16
CA HIS A 126 -3.38 -9.39 11.96
C HIS A 126 -2.80 -9.30 13.37
N GLY A 127 -1.83 -10.16 13.73
CA GLY A 127 -1.34 -10.23 15.11
C GLY A 127 -2.39 -10.73 16.11
N ILE A 128 -3.45 -11.39 15.63
CA ILE A 128 -4.52 -11.94 16.46
C ILE A 128 -4.28 -13.43 16.66
N SER A 129 -4.16 -13.83 17.92
CA SER A 129 -4.32 -15.22 18.31
C SER A 129 -4.87 -15.25 19.73
N PRO A 130 -5.84 -16.13 20.05
CA PRO A 130 -6.49 -16.18 21.37
C PRO A 130 -5.52 -16.31 22.55
N VAL A 131 -4.29 -16.80 22.33
CA VAL A 131 -3.27 -17.01 23.36
C VAL A 131 -2.07 -16.07 23.18
N ARG A 132 -2.08 -15.18 22.18
CA ARG A 132 -0.92 -14.34 21.84
C ARG A 132 -0.54 -13.40 22.97
N GLN A 133 -1.52 -12.71 23.54
CA GLN A 133 -1.26 -11.75 24.61
C GLN A 133 -0.63 -12.42 25.84
N LYS A 134 -1.16 -13.57 26.25
CA LYS A 134 -0.56 -14.41 27.30
C LYS A 134 0.89 -14.79 26.98
N LYS A 135 1.19 -15.16 25.73
CA LYS A 135 2.57 -15.45 25.31
C LYS A 135 3.47 -14.22 25.36
N ILE A 136 2.96 -13.05 24.98
CA ILE A 136 3.71 -11.79 25.07
C ILE A 136 4.02 -11.47 26.54
N GLU A 137 3.04 -11.61 27.43
CA GLU A 137 3.22 -11.37 28.87
C GLU A 137 4.30 -12.24 29.50
N THR A 138 4.53 -13.46 28.99
CA THR A 138 5.63 -14.33 29.47
C THR A 138 7.03 -13.90 29.02
N LEU A 139 7.15 -12.95 28.09
CA LEU A 139 8.45 -12.49 27.59
C LEU A 139 9.12 -11.49 28.55
N PRO A 140 10.47 -11.50 28.63
CA PRO A 140 11.25 -10.41 29.20
C PRO A 140 10.85 -9.03 28.66
N LEU A 141 10.99 -7.98 29.49
CA LEU A 141 10.54 -6.62 29.17
C LEU A 141 11.09 -6.09 27.83
N LYS A 142 12.37 -6.35 27.52
CA LYS A 142 13.00 -5.91 26.25
C LYS A 142 12.41 -6.62 25.03
N GLU A 143 12.08 -7.90 25.16
CA GLU A 143 11.45 -8.68 24.09
C GLU A 143 9.98 -8.28 23.91
N ARG A 144 9.24 -8.02 24.99
CA ARG A 144 7.89 -7.44 24.92
C ARG A 144 7.86 -6.11 24.17
N ARG A 145 8.81 -5.22 24.48
CA ARG A 145 8.96 -3.93 23.78
C ARG A 145 9.26 -4.11 22.30
N LEU A 146 10.20 -5.01 21.97
CA LEU A 146 10.50 -5.31 20.57
C LEU A 146 9.27 -5.85 19.83
N VAL A 147 8.46 -6.70 20.46
CA VAL A 147 7.18 -7.15 19.88
C VAL A 147 6.23 -5.96 19.64
N ALA A 148 6.10 -5.04 20.59
CA ALA A 148 5.24 -3.86 20.45
C ALA A 148 5.70 -2.93 19.29
N ILE A 149 7.01 -2.68 19.17
CA ILE A 149 7.60 -1.93 18.04
C ILE A 149 7.29 -2.64 16.71
N LEU A 150 7.45 -3.96 16.66
CA LEU A 150 7.16 -4.75 15.46
C LEU A 150 5.65 -4.84 15.15
N ASP A 151 4.78 -4.77 16.16
CA ASP A 151 3.32 -4.65 16.01
C ASP A 151 2.93 -3.33 15.37
N GLU A 152 3.47 -2.22 15.84
CA GLU A 152 3.21 -0.91 15.26
C GLU A 152 3.84 -0.72 13.86
N THR A 153 5.01 -1.33 13.64
CA THR A 153 5.70 -1.24 12.34
C THR A 153 5.03 -2.12 11.27
N PHE A 154 4.38 -3.23 11.66
CA PHE A 154 3.78 -4.20 10.74
C PHE A 154 2.32 -4.60 11.06
N PRO A 155 1.37 -3.66 11.20
CA PRO A 155 0.03 -3.98 11.70
C PRO A 155 -0.85 -4.75 10.71
N ARG A 156 -0.67 -4.57 9.38
CA ARG A 156 -1.50 -5.22 8.34
C ARG A 156 -0.73 -5.83 7.18
N ASP A 157 0.43 -5.28 6.83
CA ASP A 157 1.15 -5.72 5.63
C ASP A 157 1.81 -7.09 5.75
N GLY A 158 1.97 -7.57 6.98
CA GLY A 158 2.47 -8.90 7.30
C GLY A 158 3.85 -9.24 6.72
N SER A 159 4.58 -8.31 6.10
CA SER A 159 5.98 -8.51 5.69
C SER A 159 6.67 -7.20 5.29
N GLY A 160 7.98 -7.14 5.47
CA GLY A 160 8.85 -6.09 4.93
C GLY A 160 10.26 -6.16 5.49
N LEU A 161 11.09 -5.20 5.12
CA LEU A 161 12.46 -5.06 5.59
C LEU A 161 12.56 -3.89 6.56
N VAL A 162 13.34 -4.02 7.63
CA VAL A 162 13.72 -2.91 8.52
C VAL A 162 15.23 -2.89 8.68
N LEU A 163 15.82 -1.71 8.84
CA LEU A 163 17.24 -1.59 9.11
C LEU A 163 17.55 -2.04 10.53
N ILE A 164 18.61 -2.85 10.68
CA ILE A 164 19.07 -3.35 11.98
C ILE A 164 19.42 -2.20 12.91
N ASP A 165 20.08 -1.18 12.37
CA ASP A 165 20.52 -0.02 13.15
C ASP A 165 19.35 0.84 13.62
N GLU A 166 18.35 1.06 12.78
CA GLU A 166 17.14 1.80 13.16
C GLU A 166 16.36 1.03 14.22
N LEU A 167 16.17 -0.28 14.02
CA LEU A 167 15.47 -1.12 14.99
C LEU A 167 16.21 -1.17 16.34
N ALA A 168 17.54 -1.22 16.31
CA ALA A 168 18.36 -1.14 17.52
C ALA A 168 18.31 0.25 18.16
N ALA A 169 18.40 1.32 17.38
CA ALA A 169 18.29 2.68 17.92
C ALA A 169 16.93 2.90 18.60
N VAL A 170 15.83 2.47 17.97
CA VAL A 170 14.49 2.62 18.54
C VAL A 170 14.32 1.78 19.82
N LEU A 171 14.83 0.54 19.87
CA LEU A 171 14.70 -0.31 21.04
C LEU A 171 15.56 0.16 22.24
N TRP A 172 16.75 0.73 22.00
CA TRP A 172 17.71 1.09 23.05
C TRP A 172 17.83 2.60 23.33
N ASP A 173 17.73 3.47 22.32
CA ASP A 173 17.97 4.92 22.46
C ASP A 173 16.67 5.70 22.73
N ASN A 174 15.52 5.26 22.22
CA ASN A 174 14.21 5.87 22.53
C ASN A 174 13.59 5.39 23.86
N CYS A 175 14.41 4.82 24.76
CA CYS A 175 14.00 4.37 26.09
C CYS A 175 13.51 5.49 27.03
N VAL A 176 13.60 6.75 26.62
CA VAL A 176 13.29 7.93 27.45
C VAL A 176 11.83 8.41 27.32
N ARG A 177 11.10 8.08 26.24
CA ARG A 177 9.75 8.65 25.98
C ARG A 177 8.56 7.84 26.50
N THR A 178 8.75 6.67 27.10
CA THR A 178 7.66 5.93 27.78
C THR A 178 7.79 6.16 29.29
N ALA A 179 7.03 7.12 29.80
CA ALA A 179 7.12 7.67 31.16
C ALA A 179 6.93 6.65 32.31
N THR A 180 6.51 5.41 32.02
CA THR A 180 6.14 4.44 33.06
C THR A 180 7.16 3.35 33.37
N ASN A 181 8.29 3.22 32.65
CA ASN A 181 9.37 2.31 33.05
C ASN A 181 10.67 2.56 32.25
N PRO A 182 11.62 3.41 32.67
CA PRO A 182 12.94 3.40 32.07
C PRO A 182 13.60 2.04 32.29
N LEU A 183 14.18 1.44 31.25
CA LEU A 183 14.95 0.20 31.41
C LEU A 183 16.14 0.49 32.32
N PRO A 184 16.33 -0.24 33.43
CA PRO A 184 17.56 -0.13 34.19
C PRO A 184 18.71 -0.64 33.31
N GLU A 185 19.81 0.12 33.33
CA GLU A 185 21.06 -0.09 32.57
C GLU A 185 21.09 0.41 31.12
N ILE A 186 21.13 1.74 30.94
CA ILE A 186 21.53 2.40 29.68
C ILE A 186 23.07 2.57 29.59
N ALA A 187 23.81 2.32 30.67
CA ALA A 187 25.25 2.58 30.68
C ALA A 187 26.07 1.48 29.95
N ARG A 188 26.66 1.85 28.79
CA ARG A 188 27.86 1.24 28.15
C ARG A 188 27.69 0.04 27.19
N SER A 189 26.62 -0.06 26.40
CA SER A 189 26.62 -1.01 25.27
C SER A 189 27.02 -0.34 23.95
N THR A 190 27.97 -0.92 23.21
CA THR A 190 28.37 -0.45 21.89
C THR A 190 27.34 -0.85 20.82
N LYS A 191 27.36 -0.19 19.66
CA LYS A 191 26.48 -0.54 18.52
C LYS A 191 26.57 -2.03 18.15
N SER A 192 27.77 -2.61 18.15
CA SER A 192 27.98 -4.02 17.84
C SER A 192 27.33 -4.96 18.87
N THR A 193 27.44 -4.64 20.17
CA THR A 193 26.78 -5.41 21.23
C THR A 193 25.25 -5.34 21.11
N ARG A 194 24.70 -4.17 20.79
CA ARG A 194 23.25 -3.98 20.57
C ARG A 194 22.75 -4.78 19.38
N ARG A 195 23.46 -4.78 18.24
CA ARG A 195 23.13 -5.61 17.07
C ARG A 195 23.11 -7.10 17.40
N LYS A 196 24.12 -7.58 18.14
CA LYS A 196 24.19 -8.99 18.57
C LYS A 196 22.99 -9.37 19.45
N ARG A 197 22.70 -8.55 20.48
CA ARG A 197 21.55 -8.76 21.37
C ARG A 197 20.21 -8.68 20.65
N LEU A 198 20.09 -7.81 19.63
CA LEU A 198 18.88 -7.74 18.81
C LEU A 198 18.62 -9.06 18.08
N GLY A 199 19.67 -9.70 17.54
CA GLY A 199 19.56 -11.02 16.93
C GLY A 199 19.09 -12.10 17.91
N GLU A 200 19.56 -12.05 19.17
CA GLU A 200 19.12 -12.94 20.26
C GLU A 200 17.62 -12.73 20.57
N TYR A 201 17.17 -11.49 20.70
CA TYR A 201 15.76 -11.17 20.96
C TYR A 201 14.83 -11.57 19.82
N LEU A 202 15.22 -11.32 18.57
CA LEU A 202 14.46 -11.76 17.40
C LEU A 202 14.33 -13.28 17.35
N THR A 203 15.41 -14.00 17.70
CA THR A 203 15.39 -15.46 17.78
C THR A 203 14.47 -15.95 18.90
N ALA A 204 14.51 -15.32 20.07
CA ALA A 204 13.61 -15.64 21.19
C ALA A 204 12.13 -15.44 20.79
N ILE A 205 11.79 -14.29 20.22
CA ILE A 205 10.44 -13.97 19.74
C ILE A 205 9.93 -15.02 18.74
N ASN A 206 10.78 -15.44 17.79
CA ASN A 206 10.41 -16.47 16.81
C ASN A 206 10.10 -17.82 17.49
N ARG A 207 10.89 -18.22 18.50
CA ARG A 207 10.67 -19.46 19.28
C ARG A 207 9.37 -19.45 20.07
N HIS A 208 8.93 -18.29 20.58
CA HIS A 208 7.65 -18.18 21.29
C HIS A 208 6.42 -18.35 20.37
N GLY A 209 6.61 -18.36 19.05
CA GLY A 209 5.56 -18.65 18.08
C GLY A 209 4.44 -17.62 18.14
N LEU A 210 4.81 -16.33 18.15
CA LEU A 210 3.90 -15.19 18.11
C LEU A 210 3.35 -14.90 16.70
N GLY A 211 3.74 -15.71 15.71
CA GLY A 211 3.40 -15.51 14.32
C GLY A 211 4.27 -14.46 13.62
N LEU A 212 5.39 -14.05 14.21
CA LEU A 212 6.44 -13.23 13.59
C LEU A 212 7.62 -14.12 13.22
N HIS A 213 8.08 -14.02 11.98
CA HIS A 213 9.19 -14.77 11.42
C HIS A 213 10.24 -13.80 10.91
N PHE A 214 11.50 -14.12 11.16
CA PHE A 214 12.62 -13.22 10.88
C PHE A 214 13.68 -13.90 10.01
N PHE A 215 14.32 -13.13 9.15
CA PHE A 215 15.52 -13.52 8.43
C PHE A 215 16.47 -12.33 8.36
N VAL A 216 17.74 -12.51 8.73
CA VAL A 216 18.72 -11.42 8.79
C VAL A 216 19.67 -11.53 7.60
N LYS A 217 19.86 -10.44 6.85
CA LYS A 217 20.82 -10.35 5.73
C LYS A 217 21.52 -8.99 5.77
N GLY A 218 22.82 -8.99 6.04
CA GLY A 218 23.63 -7.76 6.06
C GLY A 218 23.13 -6.77 7.11
N ASP A 219 22.66 -5.60 6.66
CA ASP A 219 22.16 -4.47 7.45
C ASP A 219 20.64 -4.49 7.68
N VAL A 220 19.91 -5.46 7.12
CA VAL A 220 18.45 -5.53 7.20
C VAL A 220 17.94 -6.79 7.91
N VAL A 221 16.80 -6.64 8.58
CA VAL A 221 15.97 -7.74 9.08
C VAL A 221 14.72 -7.81 8.21
N ALA A 222 14.56 -8.95 7.54
CA ALA A 222 13.32 -9.33 6.91
C ALA A 222 12.35 -9.85 7.98
N VAL A 223 11.17 -9.24 8.03
CA VAL A 223 10.09 -9.62 8.95
C VAL A 223 8.91 -10.14 8.12
N ARG A 224 8.28 -11.23 8.56
CA ARG A 224 7.04 -11.76 7.97
C ARG A 224 6.09 -12.27 9.05
N ARG A 225 4.81 -11.92 8.95
CA ARG A 225 3.73 -12.40 9.81
C ARG A 225 3.01 -13.59 9.20
N GLY A 226 2.63 -14.53 10.05
CA GLY A 226 1.75 -15.66 9.74
C GLY A 226 2.34 -16.74 8.82
N ARG A 227 3.30 -16.41 7.95
CA ARG A 227 4.03 -17.36 7.11
C ARG A 227 5.53 -17.28 7.36
N GLU A 228 6.15 -18.44 7.41
CA GLU A 228 7.59 -18.57 7.41
C GLU A 228 8.20 -18.19 6.04
N PHE A 229 9.51 -17.98 6.07
CA PHE A 229 10.33 -17.81 4.89
C PHE A 229 10.62 -19.19 4.28
N ASN A 230 10.31 -19.37 3.00
CA ASN A 230 10.46 -20.66 2.32
C ASN A 230 11.88 -20.80 1.79
N GLY A 231 12.73 -21.55 2.48
CA GLY A 231 14.09 -21.83 2.02
C GLY A 231 15.00 -20.59 1.95
N MET A 232 16.30 -20.81 2.04
CA MET A 232 17.26 -19.69 2.09
C MET A 232 17.30 -18.92 0.76
N LYS A 233 17.29 -19.62 -0.37
CA LYS A 233 17.44 -19.03 -1.71
C LYS A 233 16.29 -18.08 -2.06
N ASP A 234 15.05 -18.51 -1.91
CA ASP A 234 13.87 -17.69 -2.26
C ASP A 234 13.75 -16.48 -1.31
N THR A 235 14.17 -16.64 -0.06
CA THR A 235 14.20 -15.56 0.92
C THR A 235 15.22 -14.49 0.55
N LEU A 236 16.41 -14.90 0.11
CA LEU A 236 17.43 -13.95 -0.35
C LEU A 236 16.97 -13.17 -1.59
N ILE A 237 16.32 -13.85 -2.55
CA ILE A 237 15.72 -13.21 -3.74
C ILE A 237 14.63 -12.24 -3.31
N TRP A 238 13.73 -12.66 -2.41
CA TRP A 238 12.67 -11.79 -1.91
C TRP A 238 13.21 -10.55 -1.20
N ILE A 239 14.28 -10.67 -0.40
CA ILE A 239 14.91 -9.51 0.26
C ILE A 239 15.46 -8.53 -0.78
N ASP A 240 16.13 -9.02 -1.82
CA ASP A 240 16.70 -8.15 -2.85
C ASP A 240 15.58 -7.46 -3.67
N ASP A 241 14.53 -8.20 -4.01
CA ASP A 241 13.35 -7.65 -4.69
C ASP A 241 12.60 -6.63 -3.82
N GLU A 242 12.37 -6.92 -2.53
CA GLU A 242 11.68 -6.02 -1.62
C GLU A 242 12.50 -4.75 -1.36
N ARG A 243 13.82 -4.87 -1.19
CA ARG A 243 14.74 -3.73 -1.06
C ARG A 243 14.74 -2.85 -2.30
N ARG A 244 14.69 -3.45 -3.50
CA ARG A 244 14.63 -2.73 -4.78
C ARG A 244 13.28 -2.06 -5.02
N LEU A 245 12.17 -2.74 -4.72
CA LEU A 245 10.83 -2.31 -5.10
C LEU A 245 10.16 -1.43 -4.05
N ARG A 246 10.44 -1.66 -2.77
CA ARG A 246 9.75 -0.99 -1.66
C ARG A 246 10.69 -0.30 -0.67
N GLY A 247 11.99 -0.59 -0.74
CA GLY A 247 12.97 -0.09 0.20
C GLY A 247 12.83 -0.74 1.59
N THR A 248 13.41 -0.06 2.59
CA THR A 248 13.29 -0.42 4.00
C THR A 248 12.16 0.38 4.64
N ARG A 249 11.39 -0.27 5.51
CA ARG A 249 10.38 0.39 6.33
C ARG A 249 11.04 1.16 7.45
N GLU A 250 10.52 2.36 7.65
CA GLU A 250 10.77 3.14 8.84
C GLU A 250 10.20 2.43 10.08
N VAL A 251 11.00 2.32 11.13
CA VAL A 251 10.61 1.68 12.39
C VAL A 251 9.70 2.62 13.18
N ARG A 252 8.48 2.16 13.49
CA ARG A 252 7.50 2.95 14.24
C ARG A 252 7.55 2.61 15.73
N LEU A 253 7.56 3.66 16.56
CA LEU A 253 7.37 3.51 18.00
C LEU A 253 5.90 3.17 18.28
N PRO A 254 5.62 2.22 19.20
CA PRO A 254 4.25 1.94 19.59
C PRO A 254 3.61 3.25 20.05
N LYS A 255 2.42 3.55 19.50
CA LYS A 255 1.67 4.73 19.90
C LYS A 255 1.43 4.63 21.41
N VAL A 256 1.97 5.57 22.17
CA VAL A 256 1.51 5.79 23.53
C VAL A 256 0.05 6.18 23.36
N THR A 257 -0.85 5.30 23.80
CA THR A 257 -2.27 5.58 23.85
C THR A 257 -2.52 6.43 25.09
N ASP A 258 -1.90 7.62 25.11
CA ASP A 258 -2.20 8.70 26.03
C ASP A 258 -2.36 9.95 25.16
N GLU A 259 -3.63 10.26 24.89
CA GLU A 259 -4.25 11.59 24.81
C GLU A 259 -3.52 12.75 24.07
N ALA A 260 -4.26 13.33 23.12
CA ALA A 260 -4.06 14.60 22.40
C ALA A 260 -2.99 14.65 21.29
N HIS A 261 -3.46 14.88 20.05
CA HIS A 261 -2.69 15.66 19.09
C HIS A 261 -2.37 17.00 19.76
N SER A 262 -1.11 17.25 20.12
CA SER A 262 -0.72 18.49 20.80
C SER A 262 -0.83 19.72 19.89
N TYR A 263 -0.90 19.50 18.57
CA TYR A 263 -0.97 20.52 17.53
C TYR A 263 -2.05 20.15 16.51
N PHE A 264 -2.77 21.15 16.01
CA PHE A 264 -3.80 21.03 14.97
C PHE A 264 -3.22 20.38 13.70
N TRP A 265 -2.02 20.79 13.29
CA TRP A 265 -1.38 20.28 12.07
C TRP A 265 -0.79 18.86 12.18
N ASP A 266 -0.77 18.27 13.38
CA ASP A 266 -0.34 16.89 13.60
C ASP A 266 -1.47 15.87 13.35
N ASP A 267 -2.68 16.34 12.97
CA ASP A 267 -3.76 15.47 12.53
C ASP A 267 -3.33 14.66 11.27
N PRO A 268 -3.33 13.31 11.35
CA PRO A 268 -2.83 12.47 10.28
C PRO A 268 -3.71 12.44 9.04
N TRP A 269 -5.00 12.77 9.15
CA TRP A 269 -5.91 12.87 8.00
C TRP A 269 -5.81 14.24 7.33
N LEU A 270 -5.72 15.32 8.11
CA LEU A 270 -5.48 16.66 7.60
C LEU A 270 -4.20 16.69 6.76
N SER A 271 -3.11 16.13 7.29
CA SER A 271 -1.83 16.02 6.59
C SER A 271 -1.96 15.26 5.26
N ARG A 272 -2.72 14.16 5.23
CA ARG A 272 -2.95 13.38 4.00
C ARG A 272 -3.76 14.15 2.96
N VAL A 273 -4.79 14.87 3.37
CA VAL A 273 -5.61 15.70 2.48
C VAL A 273 -4.75 16.78 1.83
N LEU A 274 -3.94 17.50 2.62
CA LEU A 274 -3.02 18.51 2.09
C LEU A 274 -2.04 17.91 1.09
N ILE A 275 -1.44 16.75 1.40
CA ILE A 275 -0.54 16.06 0.47
C ILE A 275 -1.27 15.75 -0.84
N VAL A 276 -2.51 15.27 -0.81
CA VAL A 276 -3.28 14.96 -2.02
C VAL A 276 -3.63 16.21 -2.84
N LEU A 277 -3.93 17.33 -2.19
CA LEU A 277 -4.10 18.62 -2.89
C LEU A 277 -2.80 19.06 -3.55
N GLU A 278 -1.65 18.88 -2.87
CA GLU A 278 -0.33 19.14 -3.48
C GLU A 278 -0.08 18.25 -4.70
N MET A 279 -0.49 16.97 -4.67
CA MET A 279 -0.32 16.07 -5.82
C MET A 279 -0.96 16.58 -7.10
N GLY A 280 -2.15 17.19 -6.98
CA GLY A 280 -2.85 17.74 -8.15
C GLY A 280 -2.09 18.90 -8.79
N LEU A 281 -1.34 19.68 -8.02
CA LEU A 281 -0.54 20.78 -8.54
C LEU A 281 0.74 20.32 -9.24
N TRP A 282 1.41 19.29 -8.73
CA TRP A 282 2.77 18.94 -9.17
C TRP A 282 2.76 17.98 -10.36
N GLY A 283 1.80 17.06 -10.39
CA GLY A 283 1.60 16.05 -11.43
C GLY A 283 2.76 15.10 -11.76
N GLN A 284 3.91 15.28 -11.12
CA GLN A 284 5.08 14.43 -11.18
C GLN A 284 5.42 13.95 -9.77
N PHE A 285 5.87 12.70 -9.67
CA PHE A 285 6.19 12.06 -8.41
C PHE A 285 7.62 11.53 -8.48
N VAL A 286 8.37 11.68 -7.39
CA VAL A 286 9.76 11.20 -7.31
C VAL A 286 9.82 9.73 -6.86
N ALA A 287 8.81 9.28 -6.12
CA ALA A 287 8.75 7.93 -5.57
C ALA A 287 7.30 7.43 -5.49
N ALA A 288 7.09 6.12 -5.70
CA ALA A 288 5.76 5.51 -5.65
C ALA A 288 5.10 5.64 -4.26
N GLN A 289 5.90 5.70 -3.19
CA GLN A 289 5.44 5.89 -1.82
C GLN A 289 4.74 7.24 -1.62
N ASN A 290 5.05 8.24 -2.44
CA ASN A 290 4.40 9.54 -2.34
C ASN A 290 2.90 9.43 -2.55
N LEU A 291 2.40 8.43 -3.29
CA LEU A 291 0.97 8.18 -3.55
C LEU A 291 0.23 7.53 -2.38
N GLU A 292 0.89 7.14 -1.29
CA GLU A 292 0.23 6.42 -0.20
C GLU A 292 -0.92 7.21 0.44
N PRO A 293 -0.81 8.53 0.71
CA PRO A 293 -1.94 9.33 1.20
C PRO A 293 -3.16 9.28 0.26
N PHE A 294 -2.93 9.31 -1.05
CA PHE A 294 -3.99 9.20 -2.05
C PHE A 294 -4.68 7.83 -1.98
N LEU A 295 -3.91 6.74 -1.89
CA LEU A 295 -4.47 5.39 -1.76
C LEU A 295 -5.18 5.19 -0.42
N GLU A 296 -4.68 5.82 0.64
CA GLU A 296 -5.28 5.86 1.97
C GLU A 296 -6.62 6.59 2.01
N LEU A 297 -6.83 7.61 1.19
CA LEU A 297 -8.13 8.28 1.10
C LEU A 297 -9.11 7.49 0.21
N THR A 298 -8.63 6.98 -0.94
CA THR A 298 -9.51 6.42 -1.98
C THR A 298 -9.78 4.92 -1.89
N HIS A 299 -8.89 4.15 -1.24
CA HIS A 299 -9.00 2.68 -1.13
C HIS A 299 -9.39 1.96 -2.44
N PRO A 300 -8.66 2.19 -3.56
CA PRO A 300 -9.04 1.62 -4.86
C PRO A 300 -8.87 0.09 -4.91
N LEU A 301 -8.10 -0.47 -3.96
CA LEU A 301 -7.95 -1.89 -3.69
C LEU A 301 -7.88 -2.13 -2.19
N ILE A 302 -8.24 -3.34 -1.77
CA ILE A 302 -8.01 -3.83 -0.41
C ILE A 302 -6.50 -4.02 -0.21
N ASP A 303 -5.81 -4.60 -1.20
CA ASP A 303 -4.35 -4.75 -1.17
C ASP A 303 -3.68 -3.91 -2.26
N ARG A 304 -3.13 -2.76 -1.86
CA ARG A 304 -2.53 -1.74 -2.75
C ARG A 304 -1.17 -2.13 -3.33
N ARG A 305 -0.49 -3.11 -2.72
CA ARG A 305 0.87 -3.55 -3.10
C ARG A 305 1.09 -3.84 -4.60
N PRO A 306 0.11 -4.30 -5.40
CA PRO A 306 0.30 -4.55 -6.82
C PRO A 306 0.44 -3.29 -7.63
N LEU A 307 -0.09 -2.16 -7.14
CA LEU A 307 -0.06 -0.90 -7.85
C LEU A 307 1.34 -0.29 -7.84
N TYR A 308 2.09 -0.47 -6.75
CA TYR A 308 3.42 0.10 -6.55
C TYR A 308 4.42 -0.15 -7.70
N PRO A 309 4.60 -1.39 -8.22
CA PRO A 309 5.46 -1.60 -9.39
C PRO A 309 4.99 -0.85 -10.64
N TRP A 310 3.69 -0.64 -10.81
CA TRP A 310 3.14 0.12 -11.94
C TRP A 310 3.29 1.62 -11.73
N PHE A 311 3.17 2.09 -10.48
CA PHE A 311 3.46 3.48 -10.12
C PHE A 311 4.92 3.81 -10.38
N GLN A 312 5.84 2.97 -9.91
CA GLN A 312 7.27 3.20 -10.16
C GLN A 312 7.57 3.22 -11.66
N ARG A 313 6.97 2.30 -12.44
CA ARG A 313 7.11 2.32 -13.90
C ARG A 313 6.51 3.56 -14.57
N ALA A 314 5.38 4.06 -14.06
CA ALA A 314 4.75 5.27 -14.59
C ALA A 314 5.58 6.53 -14.27
N ILE A 315 6.22 6.55 -13.09
CA ILE A 315 7.17 7.59 -12.64
C ILE A 315 8.45 7.55 -13.48
N ASP A 316 9.03 6.37 -13.66
CA ASP A 316 10.29 6.18 -14.41
C ASP A 316 10.11 6.35 -15.93
N SER A 317 8.87 6.43 -16.42
CA SER A 317 8.57 6.61 -17.83
C SER A 317 8.85 8.06 -18.24
N TYR A 318 9.92 8.27 -19.00
CA TYR A 318 10.34 9.57 -19.56
C TYR A 318 9.40 10.13 -20.66
N SER A 319 8.17 9.63 -20.78
CA SER A 319 7.16 10.21 -21.67
C SER A 319 6.73 11.57 -21.13
N SER A 320 6.56 12.55 -22.03
CA SER A 320 6.14 13.94 -21.76
C SER A 320 4.79 14.09 -21.04
N ASP A 321 4.04 13.00 -20.99
CA ASP A 321 2.60 12.92 -20.73
C ASP A 321 2.27 12.89 -19.21
N GLY A 322 3.30 12.84 -18.35
CA GLY A 322 3.16 12.87 -16.90
C GLY A 322 2.67 11.55 -16.28
N PHE A 323 2.71 11.45 -14.95
CA PHE A 323 2.49 10.19 -14.23
C PHE A 323 1.14 9.53 -14.56
N ALA A 324 0.08 10.32 -14.60
CA ALA A 324 -1.28 9.79 -14.67
C ALA A 324 -1.60 9.20 -16.05
N GLU A 325 -1.16 9.86 -17.13
CA GLU A 325 -1.30 9.37 -18.50
C GLU A 325 -0.43 8.13 -18.73
N ASN A 326 0.81 8.14 -18.20
CA ASN A 326 1.70 6.97 -18.20
C ASN A 326 1.05 5.77 -17.50
N LEU A 327 0.45 5.98 -16.32
CA LEU A 327 -0.23 4.93 -15.58
C LEU A 327 -1.47 4.42 -16.33
N ALA A 328 -2.25 5.31 -16.96
CA ALA A 328 -3.39 4.93 -17.79
C ALA A 328 -2.96 4.01 -18.94
N ALA A 329 -1.91 4.39 -19.68
CA ALA A 329 -1.37 3.59 -20.78
C ALA A 329 -0.77 2.25 -20.30
N LEU A 330 -0.12 2.23 -19.14
CA LEU A 330 0.42 0.99 -18.55
C LEU A 330 -0.67 0.06 -18.01
N SER A 331 -1.84 0.60 -17.63
CA SER A 331 -2.92 -0.19 -17.04
C SER A 331 -3.40 -1.32 -17.95
N ASP A 332 -3.41 -1.11 -19.26
CA ASP A 332 -3.86 -2.10 -20.25
C ASP A 332 -2.98 -3.36 -20.28
N LYS A 333 -1.73 -3.23 -19.82
CA LYS A 333 -0.75 -4.32 -19.72
C LYS A 333 -0.94 -5.15 -18.45
N ILE A 334 -1.83 -4.75 -17.53
CA ILE A 334 -2.08 -5.43 -16.26
C ILE A 334 -3.04 -6.60 -16.48
N ILE A 335 -2.59 -7.83 -16.18
CA ILE A 335 -3.39 -9.05 -16.40
C ILE A 335 -4.53 -9.18 -15.37
N ASP A 336 -4.28 -8.84 -14.11
CA ASP A 336 -5.29 -8.93 -13.04
C ASP A 336 -6.35 -7.83 -13.25
N PRO A 337 -7.63 -8.17 -13.44
CA PRO A 337 -8.68 -7.21 -13.80
C PRO A 337 -8.97 -6.20 -12.69
N GLU A 338 -8.85 -6.58 -11.42
CA GLU A 338 -9.08 -5.65 -10.29
C GLU A 338 -7.92 -4.67 -10.18
N VAL A 339 -6.68 -5.16 -10.29
CA VAL A 339 -5.49 -4.29 -10.30
C VAL A 339 -5.51 -3.36 -11.51
N ARG A 340 -5.96 -3.83 -12.68
CA ARG A 340 -6.15 -3.01 -13.88
C ARG A 340 -7.15 -1.90 -13.64
N ARG A 341 -8.33 -2.25 -13.10
CA ARG A 341 -9.40 -1.28 -12.78
C ARG A 341 -8.89 -0.24 -11.79
N ALA A 342 -8.19 -0.66 -10.74
CA ALA A 342 -7.61 0.23 -9.76
C ALA A 342 -6.53 1.15 -10.35
N ALA A 343 -5.63 0.64 -11.19
CA ALA A 343 -4.63 1.46 -11.86
C ALA A 343 -5.27 2.54 -12.75
N ARG A 344 -6.30 2.18 -13.52
CA ARG A 344 -7.11 3.14 -14.31
C ARG A 344 -7.84 4.14 -13.43
N PHE A 345 -8.38 3.68 -12.30
CA PHE A 345 -9.04 4.53 -11.32
C PHE A 345 -8.08 5.58 -10.76
N VAL A 346 -6.90 5.16 -10.28
CA VAL A 346 -5.87 6.06 -9.78
C VAL A 346 -5.45 7.06 -10.86
N ALA A 347 -5.12 6.58 -12.06
CA ALA A 347 -4.77 7.45 -13.19
C ALA A 347 -5.85 8.50 -13.47
N GLY A 348 -7.11 8.08 -13.64
CA GLY A 348 -8.21 8.99 -13.95
C GLY A 348 -8.52 9.98 -12.84
N LYS A 349 -8.36 9.59 -11.57
CA LYS A 349 -8.55 10.49 -10.42
C LYS A 349 -7.43 11.51 -10.31
N VAL A 350 -6.17 11.10 -10.48
CA VAL A 350 -5.03 12.02 -10.49
C VAL A 350 -5.15 13.02 -11.66
N MET A 351 -5.53 12.57 -12.86
CA MET A 351 -5.78 13.48 -13.99
C MET A 351 -6.87 14.52 -13.68
N ARG A 352 -7.97 14.11 -13.04
CA ARG A 352 -9.03 15.05 -12.64
C ARG A 352 -8.58 16.01 -11.56
N LEU A 353 -7.85 15.54 -10.54
CA LEU A 353 -7.26 16.41 -9.52
C LEU A 353 -6.31 17.44 -10.15
N GLN A 354 -5.52 17.06 -11.15
CA GLN A 354 -4.67 17.99 -11.88
C GLN A 354 -5.47 19.01 -12.70
N ALA A 355 -6.56 18.58 -13.31
CA ALA A 355 -7.46 19.47 -14.03
C ALA A 355 -8.10 20.49 -13.08
N TRP A 356 -8.62 20.04 -11.93
CA TRP A 356 -9.21 20.92 -10.92
C TRP A 356 -8.17 21.84 -10.27
N ALA A 357 -6.96 21.37 -10.00
CA ALA A 357 -5.92 22.21 -9.39
C ALA A 357 -5.56 23.44 -10.24
N ARG A 358 -5.78 23.38 -11.56
CA ARG A 358 -5.53 24.48 -12.50
C ARG A 358 -6.58 25.58 -12.45
N TYR A 359 -7.78 25.29 -11.92
CA TYR A 359 -8.93 26.19 -12.00
C TYR A 359 -9.66 26.24 -10.65
N GLY A 360 -9.96 27.45 -10.17
CA GLY A 360 -10.74 27.65 -8.95
C GLY A 360 -9.91 27.97 -7.72
N HIS A 361 -10.59 28.50 -6.71
CA HIS A 361 -9.98 28.89 -5.44
C HIS A 361 -9.69 27.65 -4.56
N PRO A 362 -8.85 27.77 -3.52
CA PRO A 362 -8.45 26.64 -2.69
C PRO A 362 -9.63 25.89 -2.05
N ALA A 363 -10.70 26.60 -1.66
CA ALA A 363 -11.91 25.98 -1.13
C ALA A 363 -12.68 25.18 -2.20
N ASP A 364 -12.82 25.72 -3.41
CA ASP A 364 -13.44 25.02 -4.54
C ASP A 364 -12.63 23.79 -4.94
N TYR A 365 -11.30 23.94 -5.00
CA TYR A 365 -10.40 22.84 -5.31
C TYR A 365 -10.46 21.74 -4.25
N PHE A 366 -10.58 22.11 -2.98
CA PHE A 366 -10.84 21.14 -1.90
C PHE A 366 -12.14 20.39 -2.12
N ASP A 367 -13.24 21.09 -2.44
CA ASP A 367 -14.55 20.48 -2.65
C ASP A 367 -14.57 19.59 -3.92
N ASP A 368 -13.87 19.98 -4.98
CA ASP A 368 -13.72 19.15 -6.18
C ASP A 368 -12.84 17.92 -5.92
N ALA A 369 -11.78 18.06 -5.11
CA ALA A 369 -10.98 16.93 -4.66
C ALA A 369 -11.81 15.98 -3.77
N ASP A 370 -12.65 16.49 -2.88
CA ASP A 370 -13.57 15.68 -2.09
C ASP A 370 -14.62 15.00 -2.97
N ARG A 371 -15.19 15.70 -3.94
CA ARG A 371 -16.13 15.10 -4.91
C ARG A 371 -15.49 13.94 -5.66
N GLU A 372 -14.20 14.05 -5.98
CA GLU A 372 -13.47 12.98 -6.66
C GLU A 372 -13.12 11.81 -5.75
N LEU A 373 -12.77 12.05 -4.49
CA LEU A 373 -12.17 11.02 -3.63
C LEU A 373 -13.10 10.53 -2.50
N GLY A 374 -14.15 11.28 -2.19
CA GLY A 374 -15.12 11.04 -1.12
C GLY A 374 -14.50 11.06 0.28
N PHE A 375 -13.41 11.79 0.50
CA PHE A 375 -12.66 11.70 1.75
C PHE A 375 -13.41 12.32 2.93
N MET A 376 -14.16 13.42 2.76
CA MET A 376 -14.92 14.04 3.85
C MET A 376 -16.06 13.15 4.32
N THR A 377 -16.77 12.48 3.40
CA THR A 377 -17.81 11.49 3.75
C THR A 377 -17.20 10.39 4.61
N ARG A 378 -16.01 9.92 4.26
CA ARG A 378 -15.34 8.88 5.02
C ARG A 378 -14.78 9.35 6.36
N LEU A 379 -14.19 10.55 6.41
CA LEU A 379 -13.72 11.15 7.66
C LEU A 379 -14.88 11.31 8.63
N ARG A 380 -16.06 11.69 8.14
CA ARG A 380 -17.28 11.78 8.94
C ARG A 380 -17.59 10.48 9.69
N GLU A 381 -17.40 9.34 9.04
CA GLU A 381 -17.71 8.02 9.60
C GLU A 381 -16.59 7.46 10.49
N VAL A 382 -15.33 7.67 10.09
CA VAL A 382 -14.17 6.95 10.68
C VAL A 382 -13.31 7.83 11.60
N ALA A 383 -13.32 9.14 11.41
CA ALA A 383 -12.53 10.11 12.19
C ALA A 383 -13.24 11.47 12.30
N PRO A 384 -14.32 11.58 13.11
CA PRO A 384 -15.13 12.80 13.24
C PRO A 384 -14.37 14.06 13.67
N GLU A 385 -13.33 13.92 14.49
CA GLU A 385 -12.46 15.04 14.89
C GLU A 385 -11.65 15.56 13.71
N SER A 386 -11.05 14.66 12.92
CA SER A 386 -10.33 15.02 11.70
C SER A 386 -11.25 15.57 10.62
N PHE A 387 -12.52 15.14 10.57
CA PHE A 387 -13.52 15.79 9.74
C PHE A 387 -13.68 17.26 10.11
N ALA A 388 -13.76 17.59 11.41
CA ALA A 388 -13.86 18.96 11.87
C ALA A 388 -12.61 19.78 11.51
N HIS A 389 -11.40 19.21 11.63
CA HIS A 389 -10.16 19.87 11.21
C HIS A 389 -10.12 20.17 9.70
N CYS A 390 -10.50 19.18 8.87
CA CYS A 390 -10.55 19.36 7.41
C CYS A 390 -11.63 20.36 6.98
N ALA A 391 -12.78 20.38 7.65
CA ALA A 391 -13.83 21.36 7.40
C ALA A 391 -13.39 22.78 7.82
N TYR A 392 -12.70 22.91 8.95
CA TYR A 392 -12.10 24.19 9.37
C TYR A 392 -11.06 24.70 8.36
N LEU A 393 -10.19 23.80 7.86
CA LEU A 393 -9.23 24.14 6.79
C LEU A 393 -9.95 24.73 5.58
N ARG A 394 -11.03 24.08 5.12
CA ARG A 394 -11.80 24.54 3.96
C ARG A 394 -12.53 25.87 4.23
N ASP A 395 -13.27 25.95 5.33
CA ASP A 395 -14.23 27.02 5.58
C ASP A 395 -13.62 28.28 6.19
N VAL A 396 -12.42 28.19 6.74
CA VAL A 396 -11.71 29.32 7.35
C VAL A 396 -10.42 29.60 6.58
N ILE A 397 -9.46 28.68 6.64
CA ILE A 397 -8.10 28.93 6.10
C ILE A 397 -8.12 29.11 4.59
N PHE A 398 -8.85 28.27 3.85
CA PHE A 398 -8.92 28.39 2.39
C PHE A 398 -9.86 29.51 1.91
N MET A 399 -10.85 29.89 2.71
CA MET A 399 -11.72 31.04 2.42
C MET A 399 -10.97 32.37 2.47
N GLU A 400 -9.92 32.49 3.28
CA GLU A 400 -9.05 33.70 3.30
C GLU A 400 -8.41 34.00 1.93
N PHE A 401 -8.28 32.99 1.06
CA PHE A 401 -7.72 33.11 -0.27
C PHE A 401 -8.78 33.35 -1.37
N MET A 402 -10.07 33.45 -1.01
CA MET A 402 -11.14 33.74 -1.98
C MET A 402 -11.21 35.22 -2.38
N GLU A 403 -10.79 36.13 -1.51
CA GLU A 403 -10.85 37.58 -1.76
C GLU A 403 -9.59 38.11 -2.48
N LEU A 404 -8.58 37.25 -2.72
CA LEU A 404 -7.38 37.61 -3.44
C LEU A 404 -7.65 37.64 -4.94
N ASP A 405 -7.79 38.85 -5.50
CA ASP A 405 -8.01 39.09 -6.92
C ASP A 405 -6.69 38.93 -7.70
N HIS A 406 -6.31 37.68 -8.00
CA HIS A 406 -5.12 37.37 -8.77
C HIS A 406 -5.43 36.42 -9.94
N GLU A 407 -5.25 36.94 -11.15
CA GLU A 407 -5.35 36.24 -12.45
C GLU A 407 -4.28 35.14 -12.62
N THR A 408 -4.15 34.15 -11.74
CA THR A 408 -3.12 33.12 -11.93
C THR A 408 -3.46 31.77 -11.32
N SER A 409 -3.07 30.75 -12.08
CA SER A 409 -2.98 29.32 -11.76
C SER A 409 -2.11 28.96 -10.53
N GLN A 410 -1.84 29.91 -9.63
CA GLN A 410 -0.95 29.78 -8.48
C GLN A 410 -1.65 29.97 -7.11
N VAL A 411 -2.90 30.41 -7.04
CA VAL A 411 -3.60 30.63 -5.75
C VAL A 411 -3.65 29.36 -4.88
N ASN A 412 -3.87 28.21 -5.51
CA ASN A 412 -3.86 26.91 -4.84
C ASN A 412 -2.47 26.56 -4.29
N TRP A 413 -1.41 26.93 -5.01
CA TRP A 413 -0.03 26.75 -4.53
C TRP A 413 0.28 27.64 -3.33
N GLU A 414 -0.15 28.90 -3.36
CA GLU A 414 0.05 29.85 -2.28
C GLU A 414 -0.68 29.46 -1.00
N ALA A 415 -1.93 29.00 -1.11
CA ALA A 415 -2.71 28.52 0.03
C ALA A 415 -2.07 27.29 0.71
N LEU A 416 -1.55 26.34 -0.08
CA LEU A 416 -0.86 25.17 0.49
C LEU A 416 0.50 25.56 1.11
N LYS A 417 1.22 26.51 0.53
CA LYS A 417 2.43 27.09 1.15
C LYS A 417 2.09 27.82 2.44
N HIS A 418 0.96 28.52 2.50
CA HIS A 418 0.47 29.17 3.70
C HIS A 418 0.16 28.15 4.80
N CYS A 419 -0.48 27.03 4.49
CA CYS A 419 -0.71 25.93 5.45
C CYS A 419 0.59 25.40 6.06
N LYS A 420 1.65 25.23 5.24
CA LYS A 420 2.99 24.84 5.74
C LYS A 420 3.56 25.87 6.72
N ARG A 421 3.39 27.15 6.41
CA ARG A 421 3.82 28.25 7.30
C ARG A 421 3.02 28.28 8.59
N LEU A 422 1.70 28.11 8.54
CA LEU A 422 0.85 28.06 9.75
C LEU A 422 1.27 26.93 10.69
N ARG A 423 1.70 25.80 10.15
CA ARG A 423 2.30 24.72 10.95
C ARG A 423 3.57 25.15 11.68
N GLU A 424 4.47 25.84 11.00
CA GLU A 424 5.70 26.35 11.61
C GLU A 424 5.38 27.36 12.72
N LEU A 425 4.38 28.22 12.50
CA LEU A 425 3.91 29.21 13.47
C LEU A 425 3.18 28.58 14.67
N GLU A 426 2.45 27.48 14.48
CA GLU A 426 1.85 26.74 15.60
C GLU A 426 2.96 26.18 16.50
N CYS A 427 4.00 25.59 15.90
CA CYS A 427 5.16 25.06 16.63
C CYS A 427 5.94 26.14 17.39
N SER A 428 6.00 27.38 16.88
CA SER A 428 6.63 28.51 17.58
C SER A 428 5.70 29.22 18.57
N GLY A 429 4.41 28.86 18.59
CA GLY A 429 3.38 29.50 19.42
C GLY A 429 2.90 30.87 18.88
N GLU A 430 3.30 31.24 17.66
CA GLU A 430 2.89 32.48 17.00
C GLU A 430 1.51 32.38 16.33
N TRP A 431 1.07 31.16 16.00
CA TRP A 431 -0.28 30.89 15.53
C TRP A 431 -1.04 30.07 16.57
N THR A 432 -2.29 30.47 16.84
CA THR A 432 -3.17 29.78 17.78
C THR A 432 -4.12 28.86 17.01
N PRO A 433 -4.14 27.54 17.30
CA PRO A 433 -5.08 26.62 16.66
C PRO A 433 -6.53 26.91 17.08
N PRO A 434 -7.52 26.49 16.27
CA PRO A 434 -8.92 26.63 16.64
C PRO A 434 -9.21 25.91 17.95
N THR A 435 -9.98 26.57 18.81
CA THR A 435 -10.43 26.02 20.08
C THR A 435 -11.38 24.84 19.85
N ALA A 436 -11.49 23.95 20.84
CA ALA A 436 -12.46 22.85 20.80
C ALA A 436 -13.91 23.34 20.56
N ARG A 437 -14.24 24.57 21.00
CA ARG A 437 -15.53 25.20 20.75
C ARG A 437 -15.72 25.58 19.29
N GLU A 438 -14.70 26.13 18.64
CA GLU A 438 -14.73 26.46 17.21
C GLU A 438 -14.81 25.18 16.37
N LEU A 439 -14.04 24.15 16.70
CA LEU A 439 -14.10 22.85 16.01
C LEU A 439 -15.42 22.11 16.22
N ALA A 440 -16.09 22.29 17.35
CA ALA A 440 -17.39 21.67 17.62
C ALA A 440 -18.46 22.07 16.58
N TYR A 441 -18.37 23.26 15.99
CA TYR A 441 -19.28 23.69 14.90
C TYR A 441 -19.18 22.78 13.68
N TYR A 442 -17.97 22.33 13.37
CA TYR A 442 -17.67 21.48 12.22
C TYR A 442 -17.81 19.98 12.53
N HIS A 443 -18.11 19.61 13.78
CA HIS A 443 -18.30 18.21 14.14
C HIS A 443 -19.51 17.63 13.39
N PRO A 444 -19.45 16.40 12.84
CA PRO A 444 -20.53 15.80 12.05
C PRO A 444 -21.93 15.89 12.67
N VAL A 445 -22.02 15.67 13.98
CA VAL A 445 -23.27 15.70 14.77
C VAL A 445 -23.89 17.10 14.82
N ASN A 446 -23.09 18.15 14.68
CA ASN A 446 -23.52 19.54 14.73
C ASN A 446 -23.66 20.15 13.32
N ALA A 447 -22.90 19.66 12.35
CA ALA A 447 -23.01 20.04 10.94
C ALA A 447 -24.39 19.71 10.34
N GLU A 448 -25.09 18.70 10.86
CA GLU A 448 -26.49 18.40 10.50
C GLU A 448 -27.52 19.32 11.20
N ARG A 449 -27.13 20.01 12.28
CA ARG A 449 -28.00 20.87 13.10
C ARG A 449 -27.95 22.36 12.73
N ALA A 450 -27.12 22.75 11.77
CA ALA A 450 -27.02 24.13 11.28
C ALA A 450 -28.18 24.50 10.33
N TYR A 451 -29.42 24.25 10.74
CA TYR A 451 -30.62 24.91 10.22
C TYR A 451 -31.62 25.05 11.37
N TYR A 452 -31.74 26.28 11.88
CA TYR A 452 -32.71 26.86 12.82
C TYR A 452 -32.16 27.41 14.13
N HIS A 453 -32.33 28.72 14.30
CA HIS A 453 -32.19 29.45 15.56
C HIS A 453 -33.56 30.04 15.93
N PRO A 454 -34.17 29.70 17.07
CA PRO A 454 -35.25 30.47 17.64
C PRO A 454 -34.78 31.14 18.94
N ALA A 455 -35.05 32.43 19.09
CA ALA A 455 -34.80 33.24 20.28
C ALA A 455 -33.33 33.69 20.52
N ASN A 456 -33.02 34.86 19.94
CA ASN A 456 -32.16 35.90 20.53
C ASN A 456 -30.63 35.75 20.41
N GLY A 457 -30.05 36.54 19.50
CA GLY A 457 -28.78 37.22 19.78
C GLY A 457 -27.58 36.85 18.91
N GLU A 458 -27.64 37.30 17.66
CA GLU A 458 -26.55 37.40 16.67
C GLU A 458 -26.05 36.11 16.00
N LEU A 459 -26.23 36.16 14.68
CA LEU A 459 -26.32 35.06 13.73
C LEU A 459 -25.72 35.59 12.43
N ILE A 460 -24.52 35.16 12.07
CA ILE A 460 -23.93 35.41 10.75
C ILE A 460 -23.26 34.13 10.29
N ILE A 461 -23.72 33.62 9.15
CA ILE A 461 -23.15 32.71 8.11
C ILE A 461 -24.38 32.32 7.21
N PRO A 462 -24.31 32.05 5.89
CA PRO A 462 -23.37 32.40 4.79
C PRO A 462 -24.08 33.06 3.57
N THR A 463 -23.48 34.02 2.88
CA THR A 463 -23.95 34.40 1.53
C THR A 463 -23.44 33.40 0.49
N THR A 464 -24.22 32.34 0.26
CA THR A 464 -24.21 31.61 -1.00
C THR A 464 -25.00 32.38 -2.05
N ARG A 465 -24.49 32.37 -3.29
CA ARG A 465 -25.15 32.74 -4.56
C ARG A 465 -25.38 34.25 -4.82
N ARG A 466 -24.47 34.84 -5.59
CA ARG A 466 -24.88 35.58 -6.80
C ARG A 466 -24.72 34.66 -8.00
N ARG A 467 -25.84 34.11 -8.46
CA ARG A 467 -26.00 33.76 -9.88
C ARG A 467 -25.93 35.09 -10.64
N PHE A 468 -24.99 35.22 -11.56
CA PHE A 468 -25.16 36.12 -12.69
C PHE A 468 -25.51 35.27 -13.92
N GLU A 469 -26.46 35.81 -14.68
CA GLU A 469 -27.04 35.31 -15.93
C GLU A 469 -26.02 35.12 -17.05
#